data_AF-A0A7C4AQ24-F1
#
_entry.id   AF-A0A7C4AQ24-F1
#
_cell.length_a   1.000
_cell.length_b   1.000
_cell.length_c   1.000
_cell.angle_alpha   90.00
_cell.angle_beta   90.00
_cell.angle_gamma   90.00
#
_symmetry.space_group_name_H-M   'P 1'
#
loop_
_entity.id
_entity.type
_entity.pdbx_description
1 polymer ?
#
loop_
_entity_poly.entity_id
_entity_poly.type
_entity_poly.pdbx_seq_one_letter_code
_entity_poly.pdbx_strand_id
1 'polypeptide(L)'
;PLVDAKEFPADVDATLVEGAVGNEDDKHKIFLIRERSRLVIAFGDCAITANVPGMRNQFGVKQVMERVYRENAKGGEPPASGDAPALLNHVRPVHEYIHVDVFLPGCPPPPESIYAVATELLAGRTPDLTGKIRFGA
;
A
#
# COMPACT_ATOMS: atom_id res chain seq x y z
N PRO A 1 -6.07 -9.89 2.93
CA PRO A 1 -7.12 -10.05 3.96
C PRO A 1 -7.53 -11.53 4.10
N LEU A 2 -6.95 -12.23 5.06
CA LEU A 2 -7.14 -13.67 5.27
C LEU A 2 -8.15 -14.02 6.35
N VAL A 3 -8.62 -13.01 7.10
CA VAL A 3 -9.52 -13.15 8.23
C VAL A 3 -10.79 -12.34 7.99
N ASP A 4 -11.88 -12.73 8.65
CA ASP A 4 -13.18 -12.07 8.49
C ASP A 4 -13.35 -10.77 9.29
N ALA A 5 -12.38 -10.45 10.16
CA ALA A 5 -12.35 -9.21 10.92
C ALA A 5 -12.46 -7.99 9.98
N LYS A 6 -13.45 -7.14 10.23
CA LYS A 6 -13.73 -5.95 9.41
C LYS A 6 -12.97 -4.72 9.88
N GLU A 7 -12.74 -4.65 11.18
CA GLU A 7 -11.96 -3.60 11.82
C GLU A 7 -10.51 -4.03 11.99
N PHE A 8 -9.59 -3.10 11.78
CA PHE A 8 -8.19 -3.34 12.06
C PHE A 8 -7.99 -3.46 13.59
N PRO A 9 -7.41 -4.55 14.12
CA PRO A 9 -7.30 -4.75 15.56
C PRO A 9 -6.40 -3.68 16.21
N ALA A 10 -6.61 -3.44 17.51
CA ALA A 10 -5.70 -2.65 18.33
C ALA A 10 -4.47 -3.49 18.75
N ASP A 11 -3.40 -2.82 19.18
CA ASP A 11 -2.21 -3.44 19.78
C ASP A 11 -1.54 -4.53 18.92
N VAL A 12 -1.39 -4.26 17.62
CA VAL A 12 -0.76 -5.19 16.67
C VAL A 12 0.77 -5.10 16.75
N ASP A 13 1.43 -6.21 17.02
CA ASP A 13 2.90 -6.25 17.11
C ASP A 13 3.61 -5.87 15.80
N ALA A 14 3.12 -6.40 14.67
CA ALA A 14 3.70 -6.16 13.36
C ALA A 14 2.63 -6.22 12.27
N THR A 15 2.67 -5.25 11.35
CA THR A 15 1.72 -5.12 10.26
C THR A 15 2.44 -5.05 8.91
N LEU A 16 2.10 -5.97 8.02
CA LEU A 16 2.52 -5.94 6.62
C LEU A 16 1.54 -5.06 5.83
N VAL A 17 2.02 -3.95 5.29
CA VAL A 17 1.22 -3.03 4.47
C VAL A 17 1.62 -3.18 3.01
N GLU A 18 0.75 -3.80 2.23
CA GLU A 18 0.85 -3.82 0.77
C GLU A 18 0.07 -2.64 0.16
N GLY A 19 0.40 -2.28 -1.07
CA GLY A 19 -0.32 -1.26 -1.82
C GLY A 19 0.15 0.16 -1.53
N ALA A 20 -0.12 1.04 -2.49
CA ALA A 20 0.17 2.46 -2.40
C ALA A 20 -1.09 3.23 -1.95
N VAL A 21 -0.92 4.45 -1.42
CA VAL A 21 -2.05 5.27 -0.99
C VAL A 21 -2.59 6.06 -2.18
N GLY A 22 -3.76 5.69 -2.68
CA GLY A 22 -4.33 6.22 -3.91
C GLY A 22 -5.67 6.95 -3.76
N ASN A 23 -6.39 6.74 -2.67
CA ASN A 23 -7.68 7.37 -2.37
C ASN A 23 -7.81 7.75 -0.88
N GLU A 24 -8.87 8.46 -0.51
CA GLU A 24 -9.10 8.92 0.87
C GLU A 24 -9.30 7.76 1.88
N ASP A 25 -9.83 6.62 1.46
CA ASP A 25 -10.01 5.44 2.32
C ASP A 25 -8.66 4.74 2.59
N ASP A 26 -7.79 4.61 1.59
CA ASP A 26 -6.41 4.14 1.78
C ASP A 26 -5.66 5.03 2.79
N LYS A 27 -5.84 6.34 2.65
CA LYS A 27 -5.23 7.34 3.53
C LYS A 27 -5.75 7.23 4.97
N HIS A 28 -7.06 7.02 5.15
CA HIS A 28 -7.61 6.76 6.48
C HIS A 28 -7.01 5.48 7.08
N LYS A 29 -7.04 4.37 6.32
CA LYS A 29 -6.56 3.07 6.77
C LYS A 29 -5.09 3.12 7.17
N ILE A 30 -4.24 3.84 6.43
CA ILE A 30 -2.82 3.85 6.73
C ILE A 30 -2.51 4.58 8.05
N PHE A 31 -3.24 5.64 8.37
CA PHE A 31 -3.14 6.30 9.68
C PHE A 31 -3.62 5.37 10.80
N LEU A 32 -4.76 4.70 10.61
CA LEU A 32 -5.30 3.74 11.57
C LEU A 32 -4.33 2.58 11.84
N ILE A 33 -3.73 2.05 10.78
CA ILE A 33 -2.72 0.99 10.86
C ILE A 33 -1.52 1.48 11.67
N ARG A 34 -1.01 2.68 11.40
CA ARG A 34 0.14 3.21 12.13
C ARG A 34 -0.16 3.41 13.61
N GLU A 35 -1.34 3.94 13.94
CA GLU A 35 -1.79 4.16 15.32
C GLU A 35 -1.86 2.84 16.10
N ARG A 36 -2.34 1.77 15.46
CA ARG A 36 -2.62 0.47 16.10
C ARG A 36 -1.50 -0.55 15.96
N SER A 37 -0.39 -0.20 15.32
CA SER A 37 0.74 -1.12 15.08
C SER A 37 2.01 -0.65 15.78
N ARG A 38 2.70 -1.58 16.44
CA ARG A 38 4.04 -1.36 16.99
C ARG A 38 5.08 -1.30 15.87
N LEU A 39 5.07 -2.26 14.95
CA LEU A 39 5.91 -2.27 13.75
C LEU A 39 5.07 -2.24 12.47
N VAL A 40 5.46 -1.39 11.53
CA VAL A 40 4.89 -1.29 10.18
C VAL A 40 5.95 -1.63 9.15
N ILE A 41 5.64 -2.62 8.32
CA ILE A 41 6.49 -3.10 7.24
C ILE A 41 5.85 -2.67 5.91
N ALA A 42 6.53 -1.83 5.13
CA ALA A 42 6.13 -1.55 3.76
C ALA A 42 6.45 -2.80 2.92
N PHE A 43 5.39 -3.52 2.56
CA PHE A 43 5.45 -4.84 1.95
C PHE A 43 5.22 -4.76 0.44
N GLY A 44 6.32 -4.74 -0.31
CA GLY A 44 6.35 -4.71 -1.77
C GLY A 44 6.51 -3.32 -2.39
N ASP A 45 6.89 -3.30 -3.66
CA ASP A 45 7.31 -2.07 -4.36
C ASP A 45 6.19 -1.03 -4.48
N CYS A 46 4.92 -1.44 -4.47
CA CYS A 46 3.79 -0.51 -4.42
C CYS A 46 3.80 0.32 -3.13
N ALA A 47 3.96 -0.32 -1.97
CA ALA A 47 4.01 0.38 -0.69
C ALA A 47 5.26 1.27 -0.56
N ILE A 48 6.37 0.85 -1.18
CA ILE A 48 7.66 1.53 -1.08
C ILE A 48 7.79 2.69 -2.08
N THR A 49 7.29 2.55 -3.30
CA THR A 49 7.57 3.50 -4.40
C THR A 49 6.33 3.93 -5.19
N ALA A 50 5.12 3.52 -4.78
CA ALA A 50 3.87 3.59 -5.54
C ALA A 50 3.82 2.75 -6.83
N ASN A 51 4.98 2.42 -7.43
CA ASN A 51 5.17 1.53 -8.57
C ASN A 51 4.10 1.70 -9.68
N VAL A 52 3.48 0.60 -10.14
CA VAL A 52 2.51 0.59 -11.24
C VAL A 52 1.29 1.51 -10.96
N PRO A 53 0.65 1.47 -9.76
CA PRO A 53 -0.37 2.46 -9.40
C PRO A 53 0.07 3.92 -9.56
N GLY A 54 1.35 4.21 -9.27
CA GLY A 54 1.97 5.53 -9.41
C GLY A 54 2.03 6.05 -10.85
N MET A 55 1.94 5.19 -11.87
CA MET A 55 2.01 5.61 -13.28
C MET A 55 0.88 6.59 -13.66
N ARG A 56 -0.26 6.56 -12.96
CA ARG A 56 -1.38 7.49 -13.20
C ARG A 56 -1.04 8.95 -12.83
N ASN A 57 0.02 9.17 -12.06
CA ASN A 57 0.40 10.50 -11.54
C ASN A 57 0.76 11.50 -12.64
N GLN A 58 1.12 11.04 -13.85
CA GLN A 58 1.47 11.90 -14.98
C GLN A 58 0.25 12.48 -15.72
N PHE A 59 -0.92 11.86 -15.55
CA PHE A 59 -2.15 12.23 -16.28
C PHE A 59 -3.16 12.98 -15.40
N GLY A 60 -3.10 12.77 -14.09
CA GLY A 60 -4.04 13.34 -13.12
C GLY A 60 -5.40 12.64 -13.13
N VAL A 61 -6.17 12.82 -12.04
CA VAL A 61 -7.42 12.08 -11.79
C VAL A 61 -8.44 12.26 -12.91
N LYS A 62 -8.67 13.49 -13.37
CA LYS A 62 -9.71 13.78 -14.38
C LYS A 62 -9.49 13.00 -15.68
N GLN A 63 -8.26 12.99 -16.20
CA GLN A 63 -7.95 12.29 -17.46
C GLN A 63 -8.10 10.77 -17.31
N VAL A 64 -7.67 10.22 -16.17
CA VAL A 64 -7.81 8.78 -15.88
C VAL A 64 -9.29 8.38 -15.80
N MET A 65 -10.12 9.18 -15.12
CA MET A 65 -11.55 8.90 -14.99
C MET A 65 -12.28 9.01 -16.34
N GLU A 66 -11.97 10.02 -17.14
CA GLU A 66 -12.52 10.18 -18.49
C GLU A 66 -12.17 8.99 -19.38
N ARG A 67 -10.89 8.58 -19.35
CA ARG A 67 -10.38 7.45 -20.12
C ARG A 67 -11.11 6.14 -19.77
N VAL A 68 -11.31 5.86 -18.48
CA VAL A 68 -11.94 4.63 -18.00
C VAL A 68 -13.45 4.63 -18.24
N TYR A 69 -14.15 5.65 -17.77
CA TYR A 69 -15.60 5.63 -17.71
C TYR A 69 -16.28 6.16 -18.97
N ARG A 70 -15.67 7.10 -19.70
CA ARG A 70 -16.30 7.62 -20.93
C ARG A 70 -15.76 6.92 -22.16
N GLU A 71 -14.45 7.00 -22.38
CA GLU A 71 -13.85 6.52 -23.63
C GLU A 71 -13.90 4.99 -23.73
N ASN A 72 -13.46 4.28 -22.70
CA ASN A 72 -13.38 2.81 -22.73
C ASN A 72 -14.72 2.13 -22.41
N ALA A 73 -15.59 2.76 -21.61
CA ALA A 73 -16.92 2.21 -21.29
C ALA A 73 -18.05 2.73 -22.20
N LYS A 74 -17.73 3.31 -23.36
CA LYS A 74 -18.69 3.75 -24.39
C LYS A 74 -19.79 4.69 -23.85
N GLY A 75 -19.38 5.70 -23.08
CA GLY A 75 -20.29 6.70 -22.51
C GLY A 75 -20.84 6.35 -21.12
N GLY A 76 -20.17 5.47 -20.38
CA GLY A 76 -20.44 5.27 -18.96
C GLY A 76 -20.15 6.54 -18.14
N GLU A 77 -20.71 6.58 -16.93
CA GLU A 77 -20.46 7.65 -15.97
C GLU A 77 -19.57 7.15 -14.84
N PRO A 78 -18.66 7.99 -14.32
CA PRO A 78 -17.94 7.67 -13.10
C PRO A 78 -18.91 7.52 -11.93
N PRO A 79 -18.52 6.80 -10.84
CA PRO A 79 -19.34 6.67 -9.65
C PRO A 79 -19.82 8.03 -9.13
N ALA A 80 -21.04 8.09 -8.60
CA ALA A 80 -21.53 9.32 -8.01
C ALA A 80 -20.73 9.66 -6.75
N SER A 81 -20.72 10.95 -6.38
CA SER A 81 -20.04 11.38 -5.17
C SER A 81 -20.63 10.66 -3.96
N GLY A 82 -19.80 9.92 -3.22
CA GLY A 82 -20.20 9.13 -2.06
C GLY A 82 -20.31 7.61 -2.30
N ASP A 83 -20.42 7.16 -3.55
CA ASP A 83 -20.48 5.71 -3.86
C ASP A 83 -19.12 5.03 -3.71
N ALA A 84 -18.04 5.78 -3.90
CA ALA A 84 -16.67 5.32 -3.76
C ALA A 84 -15.78 6.41 -3.14
N PRO A 85 -14.70 6.03 -2.43
CA PRO A 85 -13.73 6.98 -1.91
C PRO A 85 -13.15 7.86 -3.01
N ALA A 86 -13.00 9.15 -2.73
CA ALA A 86 -12.39 10.09 -3.67
C ALA A 86 -10.92 9.71 -3.91
N LEU A 87 -10.50 9.71 -5.18
CA LEU A 87 -9.11 9.50 -5.55
C LEU A 87 -8.26 10.70 -5.11
N LEU A 88 -7.09 10.43 -4.56
CA LEU A 88 -6.08 11.45 -4.33
C LEU A 88 -5.49 11.92 -5.67
N ASN A 89 -5.02 13.17 -5.70
CA ASN A 89 -4.37 13.76 -6.87
C ASN A 89 -3.18 12.92 -7.36
N HIS A 90 -2.43 12.35 -6.42
CA HIS A 90 -1.30 11.46 -6.70
C HIS A 90 -1.41 10.21 -5.83
N VAL A 91 -1.06 9.07 -6.41
CA VAL A 91 -0.75 7.85 -5.69
C VAL A 91 0.65 7.98 -5.11
N ARG A 92 0.81 7.76 -3.81
CA ARG A 92 2.07 7.99 -3.09
C ARG A 92 2.42 6.77 -2.23
N PRO A 93 3.72 6.51 -1.99
CA PRO A 93 4.15 5.42 -1.14
C PRO A 93 3.74 5.65 0.31
N VAL A 94 3.66 4.56 1.08
CA VAL A 94 3.17 4.56 2.46
C VAL A 94 4.00 5.46 3.37
N HIS A 95 5.32 5.47 3.17
CA HIS A 95 6.25 6.23 4.01
C HIS A 95 6.15 7.75 3.84
N GLU A 96 5.41 8.26 2.85
CA GLU A 96 5.08 9.69 2.75
C GLU A 96 3.94 10.09 3.72
N TYR A 97 3.16 9.13 4.24
CA TYR A 97 2.05 9.39 5.16
C TYR A 97 2.35 9.03 6.61
N ILE A 98 3.12 7.95 6.83
CA ILE A 98 3.38 7.40 8.16
C ILE A 98 4.83 6.96 8.31
N HIS A 99 5.30 6.81 9.55
CA HIS A 99 6.58 6.16 9.82
C HIS A 99 6.53 4.67 9.49
N VAL A 100 7.51 4.20 8.71
CA VAL A 100 7.69 2.80 8.32
C VAL A 100 8.98 2.27 8.96
N ASP A 101 8.88 1.12 9.63
CA ASP A 101 9.99 0.52 10.38
C ASP A 101 10.88 -0.36 9.49
N VAL A 102 10.28 -1.09 8.53
CA VAL A 102 11.00 -2.00 7.63
C VAL A 102 10.47 -1.86 6.21
N PHE A 103 11.36 -1.87 5.24
CA PHE A 103 11.02 -1.87 3.81
C PHE A 103 11.36 -3.24 3.22
N LEU A 104 10.35 -3.99 2.78
CA LEU A 104 10.49 -5.31 2.15
C LEU A 104 10.17 -5.20 0.64
N PRO A 105 11.17 -5.00 -0.23
CA PRO A 105 10.97 -4.75 -1.65
C PRO A 105 10.68 -6.02 -2.47
N GLY A 106 10.17 -5.78 -3.67
CA GLY A 106 9.78 -6.78 -4.67
C GLY A 106 8.34 -6.59 -5.15
N CYS A 107 8.03 -7.05 -6.36
CA CYS A 107 6.72 -6.91 -6.99
C CYS A 107 6.21 -8.25 -7.58
N PRO A 108 5.92 -9.27 -6.73
CA PRO A 108 5.91 -9.23 -5.26
C PRO A 108 7.27 -9.58 -4.62
N PRO A 109 7.47 -9.32 -3.31
CA PRO A 109 8.66 -9.79 -2.58
C PRO A 109 8.84 -11.31 -2.67
N PRO A 110 10.09 -11.82 -2.82
CA PRO A 110 10.34 -13.25 -2.89
C PRO A 110 9.88 -13.99 -1.61
N PRO A 111 9.31 -15.21 -1.72
CA PRO A 111 8.86 -15.98 -0.55
C PRO A 111 9.93 -16.16 0.53
N GLU A 112 11.19 -16.33 0.15
CA GLU A 112 12.32 -16.49 1.06
C GLU A 112 12.58 -15.21 1.87
N SER A 113 12.41 -14.04 1.25
CA SER A 113 12.53 -12.74 1.93
C SER A 113 11.37 -12.52 2.91
N ILE A 114 10.15 -12.91 2.53
CA ILE A 114 8.97 -12.88 3.42
C ILE A 114 9.21 -13.78 4.64
N TYR A 115 9.66 -15.01 4.39
CA TYR A 115 9.97 -15.98 5.44
C TYR A 115 11.05 -15.47 6.40
N ALA A 116 12.12 -14.86 5.87
CA ALA A 116 13.19 -14.29 6.68
C ALA A 116 12.68 -13.15 7.58
N VAL A 117 11.88 -12.22 7.03
CA VAL A 117 11.27 -11.14 7.80
C VAL A 117 10.35 -11.66 8.90
N ALA A 118 9.47 -12.60 8.58
CA ALA A 118 8.57 -13.21 9.57
C ALA A 118 9.35 -13.92 10.69
N THR A 119 10.43 -14.63 10.35
CA THR A 119 11.28 -15.33 11.32
C THR A 119 11.97 -14.36 12.28
N GLU A 120 12.50 -13.24 11.79
CA GLU A 120 13.14 -12.23 12.64
C GLU A 120 12.14 -11.55 13.57
N LEU A 121 10.95 -11.19 13.05
CA LEU A 121 9.88 -10.58 13.82
C LEU A 121 9.40 -11.49 14.95
N LEU A 122 9.19 -12.80 14.66
CA LEU A 122 8.81 -13.80 15.67
C LEU A 122 9.88 -13.99 16.75
N ALA A 123 11.15 -13.76 16.41
CA ALA A 123 12.26 -13.80 17.35
C ALA A 123 12.47 -12.49 18.13
N GLY A 124 11.56 -11.51 17.99
CA GLY A 124 11.60 -10.23 18.68
C GLY A 124 12.66 -9.26 18.14
N ARG A 125 13.22 -9.52 16.96
CA ARG A 125 14.23 -8.68 16.31
C ARG A 125 13.61 -7.86 15.20
N THR A 126 14.10 -6.63 15.00
CA THR A 126 13.75 -5.84 13.81
C THR A 126 14.59 -6.34 12.63
N PRO A 127 13.97 -6.82 11.53
CA PRO A 127 14.70 -7.32 10.37
C PRO A 127 15.64 -6.26 9.77
N ASP A 128 16.93 -6.60 9.65
CA ASP A 128 17.87 -5.83 8.83
C ASP A 128 17.96 -6.45 7.43
N LEU A 129 17.45 -5.72 6.45
CA LEU A 129 17.41 -6.12 5.05
C LEU A 129 18.53 -5.49 4.21
N THR A 130 19.45 -4.75 4.85
CA THR A 130 20.59 -4.12 4.17
C THR A 130 21.41 -5.17 3.41
N GLY A 131 21.62 -4.96 2.11
CA GLY A 131 22.41 -5.85 1.25
C GLY A 131 21.68 -7.12 0.75
N LYS A 132 20.43 -7.37 1.15
CA LYS A 132 19.61 -8.52 0.69
C LYS A 132 18.49 -8.12 -0.29
N ILE A 133 18.48 -6.86 -0.72
CA ILE A 133 17.40 -6.22 -1.47
C ILE A 133 17.73 -6.15 -2.96
N ARG A 134 16.78 -6.55 -3.81
CA ARG A 134 16.75 -6.23 -5.25
C ARG A 134 15.41 -5.61 -5.62
N PHE A 135 15.43 -4.48 -6.32
CA PHE A 135 14.23 -3.87 -6.91
C PHE A 135 14.01 -4.42 -8.32
N GLY A 136 12.76 -4.74 -8.67
CA GLY A 136 12.38 -5.15 -10.03
C GLY A 136 12.95 -6.48 -10.52
N ALA A 137 13.29 -7.40 -9.60
CA ALA A 137 13.67 -8.78 -9.92
C ALA A 137 12.46 -9.67 -10.16
#